data_AF-A0A1M5A2V8-F1
#
_entry.id   AF-A0A1M5A2V8-F1
#
_cell.length_a   1.000
_cell.length_b   1.000
_cell.length_c   1.000
_cell.angle_alpha   90.00
_cell.angle_beta   90.00
_cell.angle_gamma   90.00
#
_symmetry.space_group_name_H-M   'P 1'
#
loop_
_entity.id
_entity.type
_entity.pdbx_description
1 polymer ?
#
loop_
_entity_poly.entity_id
_entity_poly.type
_entity_poly.pdbx_seq_one_letter_code
_entity_poly.pdbx_strand_id
1 'polypeptide(L)'
;MIKKGSDYCPPEFIEFENTQIIHFKLEKISVDGLTEKVHERNENFSETKCVFINENRIRIFRMGKTHTAISETESLTADTEFATDYERIRPTKTKLTAKKIQELEFEAEWNDEKFPFVFNKILDNPTINKINKRLNIEGQKLVLEKLQGTYFASMYENGERSTLIGIKEIDEEKAILFGFPETPYQITAK
;
A
#
# COMPACT_ATOMS: atom_id res chain seq x y z
N MET A 1 5.27 12.51 -7.16
CA MET A 1 4.52 13.46 -6.27
C MET A 1 5.20 13.51 -4.90
N ILE A 2 5.37 14.68 -4.25
CA ILE A 2 5.96 14.74 -2.90
C ILE A 2 4.91 14.24 -1.89
N LYS A 3 5.12 13.05 -1.32
CA LYS A 3 4.29 12.51 -0.23
C LYS A 3 4.29 13.50 0.94
N LYS A 4 3.12 13.87 1.45
CA LYS A 4 2.92 14.66 2.68
C LYS A 4 2.80 13.70 3.87
N GLY A 5 3.03 14.20 5.09
CA GLY A 5 2.88 13.42 6.33
C GLY A 5 1.50 12.75 6.50
N SER A 6 0.47 13.29 5.85
CA SER A 6 -0.89 12.72 5.73
C SER A 6 -1.00 11.47 4.85
N ASP A 7 0.01 11.23 4.01
CA ASP A 7 0.00 10.19 2.97
C ASP A 7 0.58 8.87 3.49
N TYR A 8 1.02 8.85 4.75
CA TYR A 8 1.66 7.70 5.42
C TYR A 8 0.71 7.04 6.43
N CYS A 9 -0.52 6.73 6.03
CA CYS A 9 -1.24 5.71 6.77
C CYS A 9 -0.62 4.36 6.37
N PRO A 10 -0.09 3.56 7.32
CA PRO A 10 0.41 2.23 6.99
C PRO A 10 -0.72 1.43 6.34
N PRO A 11 -0.41 0.52 5.40
CA PRO A 11 -1.42 -0.30 4.77
C PRO A 11 -2.28 -1.03 5.83
N GLU A 12 -3.58 -0.77 5.82
CA GLU A 12 -4.56 -1.40 6.70
C GLU A 12 -5.60 -2.18 5.89
N PHE A 13 -6.19 -3.19 6.53
CA PHE A 13 -7.26 -4.00 5.97
C PHE A 13 -8.52 -3.82 6.80
N ILE A 14 -9.67 -3.95 6.12
CA ILE A 14 -10.97 -3.93 6.78
C ILE A 14 -11.78 -5.16 6.40
N GLU A 15 -12.57 -5.64 7.35
CA GLU A 15 -13.61 -6.63 7.12
C GLU A 15 -14.93 -6.12 7.68
N PHE A 16 -16.03 -6.43 6.99
CA PHE A 16 -17.38 -6.11 7.45
C PHE A 16 -17.97 -7.34 8.12
N GLU A 17 -18.33 -7.21 9.40
CA GLU A 17 -18.98 -8.26 10.17
C GLU A 17 -20.21 -7.68 10.87
N ASN A 18 -21.40 -8.16 10.49
CA ASN A 18 -22.68 -7.64 10.97
C ASN A 18 -22.78 -6.11 10.79
N THR A 19 -22.82 -5.36 11.89
CA THR A 19 -22.89 -3.89 11.92
C THR A 19 -21.52 -3.25 12.19
N GLN A 20 -20.42 -4.01 12.14
CA GLN A 20 -19.08 -3.53 12.45
C GLN A 20 -18.17 -3.55 11.22
N ILE A 21 -17.30 -2.55 11.16
CA ILE A 21 -16.11 -2.56 10.30
C ILE A 21 -14.93 -2.85 11.23
N ILE A 22 -14.27 -3.97 11.01
CA ILE A 22 -13.13 -4.43 11.79
C ILE A 22 -11.87 -4.03 11.04
N HIS A 23 -10.99 -3.30 11.70
CA HIS A 23 -9.72 -2.81 11.16
C HIS A 23 -8.59 -3.71 11.60
N PHE A 24 -7.70 -3.98 10.66
CA PHE A 24 -6.51 -4.79 10.87
C PHE A 24 -5.28 -4.05 10.38
N LYS A 25 -4.26 -4.02 11.23
CA LYS A 25 -2.90 -3.70 10.82
C LYS A 25 -2.21 -4.96 10.28
N LEU A 26 -1.14 -4.74 9.52
CA LEU A 26 -0.32 -5.82 8.99
C LEU A 26 0.98 -5.96 9.75
N GLU A 27 1.23 -7.13 10.34
CA GLU A 27 2.50 -7.44 10.98
C GLU A 27 3.34 -8.38 10.12
N LYS A 28 4.66 -8.16 10.17
CA LYS A 28 5.64 -8.99 9.46
C LYS A 28 6.05 -10.15 10.36
N ILE A 29 5.67 -11.37 9.99
CA ILE A 29 5.93 -12.56 10.82
C ILE A 29 7.32 -13.13 10.54
N SER A 30 7.85 -12.98 9.32
CA SER A 30 9.13 -13.58 8.94
C SER A 30 9.89 -12.78 7.87
N VAL A 31 11.14 -13.18 7.65
CA VAL A 31 12.03 -12.67 6.60
C VAL A 31 11.45 -12.89 5.19
N ASP A 32 10.58 -13.89 5.03
CA ASP A 32 10.02 -14.35 3.75
C ASP A 32 8.68 -13.69 3.35
N GLY A 33 8.27 -12.61 4.02
CA GLY A 33 7.15 -11.77 3.57
C GLY A 33 5.74 -12.31 3.85
N LEU A 34 5.60 -13.32 4.73
CA LEU A 34 4.29 -13.74 5.21
C LEU A 34 3.74 -12.68 6.16
N THR A 35 2.63 -12.07 5.76
CA THR A 35 1.97 -11.00 6.51
C THR A 35 0.72 -11.56 7.19
N GLU A 36 0.57 -11.29 8.49
CA GLU A 36 -0.69 -11.52 9.18
C GLU A 36 -1.45 -10.22 9.39
N LYS A 37 -2.78 -10.35 9.35
CA LYS A 37 -3.68 -9.31 9.81
C LYS A 37 -3.81 -9.42 11.33
N VAL A 38 -3.49 -8.35 12.05
CA VAL A 38 -3.66 -8.25 13.49
C VAL A 38 -4.79 -7.27 13.76
N HIS A 39 -5.75 -7.69 14.57
CA HIS A 39 -6.86 -6.83 14.98
C HIS A 39 -6.33 -5.52 15.58
N GLU A 40 -6.86 -4.40 15.12
CA GLU A 40 -6.46 -3.08 15.61
C GLU A 40 -7.61 -2.36 16.30
N ARG A 41 -8.76 -2.23 15.62
CA ARG A 41 -9.92 -1.48 16.14
C ARG A 41 -11.21 -1.89 15.44
N ASN A 42 -12.34 -1.54 16.04
CA ASN A 42 -13.67 -1.70 15.44
C ASN A 42 -14.33 -0.33 15.30
N GLU A 43 -15.11 -0.12 14.24
CA GLU A 43 -16.02 1.02 14.10
C GLU A 43 -17.44 0.51 13.76
N ASN A 44 -18.46 1.21 14.24
CA ASN A 44 -19.85 0.86 13.93
C ASN A 44 -20.20 1.38 12.53
N PHE A 45 -20.59 0.48 11.63
CA PHE A 45 -20.92 0.82 10.24
C PHE A 45 -22.03 1.87 10.15
N SER A 46 -23.02 1.88 11.05
CA SER A 46 -24.12 2.86 11.01
C SER A 46 -23.70 4.26 11.45
N GLU A 47 -22.59 4.38 12.17
CA GLU A 47 -22.05 5.65 12.68
C GLU A 47 -20.91 6.17 11.79
N THR A 48 -20.32 5.30 10.97
CA THR A 48 -19.26 5.62 10.04
C THR A 48 -19.82 6.21 8.74
N LYS A 49 -19.39 7.43 8.40
CA LYS A 49 -19.68 8.03 7.10
C LYS A 49 -18.89 7.30 6.01
N CYS A 50 -19.58 6.60 5.11
CA CYS A 50 -18.97 5.87 4.00
C CYS A 50 -19.67 6.14 2.66
N VAL A 51 -18.91 6.07 1.56
CA VAL A 51 -19.43 6.19 0.19
C VAL A 51 -18.86 5.06 -0.67
N PHE A 52 -19.71 4.36 -1.41
CA PHE A 52 -19.28 3.40 -2.42
C PHE A 52 -18.88 4.17 -3.69
N ILE A 53 -17.58 4.14 -4.02
CA ILE A 53 -17.04 4.76 -5.23
C ILE A 53 -17.36 3.88 -6.45
N ASN A 54 -17.24 2.56 -6.27
CA ASN A 54 -17.68 1.54 -7.23
C ASN A 54 -17.88 0.20 -6.51
N GLU A 55 -18.18 -0.88 -7.24
CA GLU A 55 -18.44 -2.22 -6.67
C GLU A 55 -17.27 -2.76 -5.79
N ASN A 56 -16.04 -2.36 -6.09
CA ASN A 56 -14.83 -2.82 -5.42
C ASN A 56 -14.17 -1.76 -4.55
N ARG A 57 -14.66 -0.51 -4.54
CA ARG A 57 -14.03 0.58 -3.78
C ARG A 57 -15.02 1.31 -2.89
N ILE A 58 -14.66 1.42 -1.62
CA ILE A 58 -15.38 2.21 -0.62
C ILE A 58 -14.45 3.29 -0.08
N ARG A 59 -15.01 4.47 0.16
CA ARG A 59 -14.35 5.59 0.84
C ARG A 59 -14.95 5.75 2.22
N ILE A 60 -14.11 5.75 3.25
CA ILE A 60 -14.53 6.00 4.63
C ILE A 60 -14.02 7.38 5.05
N PHE A 61 -14.90 8.17 5.67
CA PHE A 61 -14.59 9.50 6.17
C PHE A 61 -14.47 9.46 7.69
N ARG A 62 -13.39 10.04 8.24
CA ARG A 62 -13.14 10.11 9.67
C ARG A 62 -12.79 11.53 10.08
N MET A 63 -13.36 11.98 11.18
CA MET A 63 -12.95 13.25 11.77
C MET A 63 -11.65 13.08 12.55
N GLY A 64 -10.67 13.91 12.22
CA GLY A 64 -9.43 14.04 12.96
C GLY A 64 -9.06 15.50 13.13
N LYS A 65 -7.80 15.76 13.47
CA LYS A 65 -7.26 17.11 13.62
C LYS A 65 -6.02 17.29 12.77
N THR A 66 -5.95 18.40 12.05
CA THR A 66 -4.71 18.85 11.42
C THR A 66 -4.01 19.84 12.33
N HIS A 67 -2.76 19.53 12.68
CA HIS A 67 -1.88 20.44 13.39
C HIS A 67 -0.94 21.10 12.37
N THR A 68 -0.97 22.43 12.29
CA THR A 68 -0.09 23.22 11.42
C THR A 68 0.82 24.07 12.29
N ALA A 69 2.13 23.78 12.27
CA ALA A 69 3.13 24.61 12.92
C ALA A 69 3.33 25.89 12.09
N ILE A 70 3.18 27.05 12.72
CA ILE A 70 3.37 28.37 12.11
C ILE A 70 4.76 28.91 12.46
N SER A 71 5.21 28.67 13.70
CA SER A 71 6.55 29.00 14.19
C SER A 71 7.00 27.96 15.22
N GLU A 72 8.15 28.16 15.87
CA GLU A 72 8.61 27.29 16.96
C GLU A 72 7.65 27.25 18.15
N THR A 73 6.85 28.29 18.35
CA THR A 73 5.94 28.44 19.50
C THR A 73 4.47 28.50 19.11
N GLU A 74 4.16 28.76 17.84
CA GLU A 74 2.79 28.91 17.36
C GLU A 74 2.36 27.72 16.52
N SER A 75 1.19 27.17 16.83
CA SER A 75 0.54 26.17 16.01
C SER A 75 -0.97 26.40 15.95
N LEU A 76 -1.55 26.07 14.80
CA LEU A 76 -2.99 26.02 14.60
C LEU A 76 -3.43 24.56 14.64
N THR A 77 -4.53 24.30 15.35
CA THR A 77 -5.21 23.01 15.30
C THR A 77 -6.61 23.23 14.73
N ALA A 78 -6.95 22.49 13.70
CA ALA A 78 -8.28 22.53 13.08
C ALA A 78 -8.85 21.12 12.96
N ASP A 79 -10.17 21.00 13.13
CA ASP A 79 -10.87 19.77 12.82
C ASP A 79 -10.85 19.55 11.30
N THR A 80 -10.49 18.34 10.88
CA THR A 80 -10.32 17.98 9.47
C THR A 80 -10.96 16.63 9.21
N GLU A 81 -11.78 16.55 8.15
CA GLU A 81 -12.31 15.28 7.66
C GLU A 81 -11.26 14.60 6.77
N PHE A 82 -10.84 13.41 7.14
CA PHE A 82 -9.92 12.57 6.37
C PHE A 82 -10.70 11.51 5.62
N ALA A 83 -10.33 11.27 4.36
CA ALA A 83 -10.91 10.24 3.51
C ALA A 83 -9.88 9.14 3.25
N THR A 84 -10.28 7.89 3.46
CA THR A 84 -9.46 6.71 3.17
C THR A 84 -10.21 5.80 2.22
N ASP A 85 -9.57 5.45 1.10
CA ASP A 85 -10.10 4.51 0.13
C ASP A 85 -9.65 3.09 0.45
N TYR A 86 -10.58 2.14 0.38
CA TYR A 86 -10.32 0.72 0.49
C TYR A 86 -10.76 0.03 -0.80
N GLU A 87 -9.89 -0.82 -1.33
CA GLU A 87 -10.18 -1.66 -2.48
C GLU A 87 -10.41 -3.10 -2.02
N ARG A 88 -11.48 -3.72 -2.51
CA ARG A 88 -11.80 -5.12 -2.29
C ARG A 88 -10.72 -6.00 -2.92
N ILE A 89 -10.05 -6.80 -2.10
CA ILE A 89 -9.10 -7.81 -2.57
C ILE A 89 -9.82 -9.08 -3.03
N ARG A 90 -9.21 -9.76 -4.00
CA ARG A 90 -9.62 -11.09 -4.47
C ARG A 90 -8.36 -11.92 -4.75
N PRO A 91 -8.43 -13.26 -4.70
CA PRO A 91 -7.28 -14.08 -5.02
C PRO A 91 -6.66 -13.72 -6.38
N THR A 92 -5.34 -13.63 -6.43
CA THR A 92 -4.62 -13.25 -7.64
C THR A 92 -4.81 -14.32 -8.71
N LYS A 93 -5.16 -13.90 -9.93
CA LYS A 93 -5.28 -14.80 -11.07
C LYS A 93 -3.90 -15.11 -11.64
N THR A 94 -3.39 -16.31 -11.35
CA THR A 94 -2.10 -16.76 -11.89
C THR A 94 -1.99 -18.29 -11.87
N LYS A 95 -1.16 -18.83 -12.77
CA LYS A 95 -0.68 -20.23 -12.73
C LYS A 95 0.77 -20.32 -12.23
N LEU A 96 1.42 -19.18 -11.99
CA LEU A 96 2.81 -19.11 -11.59
C LEU A 96 2.97 -19.39 -10.09
N THR A 97 4.12 -19.94 -9.74
CA THR A 97 4.53 -20.06 -8.33
C THR A 97 5.05 -18.71 -7.83
N ALA A 98 5.03 -18.49 -6.51
CA ALA A 98 5.61 -17.28 -5.91
C ALA A 98 7.09 -17.08 -6.29
N LYS A 99 7.85 -18.18 -6.40
CA LYS A 99 9.24 -18.13 -6.88
C LYS A 99 9.31 -17.58 -8.31
N LYS A 100 8.47 -18.09 -9.21
CA LYS A 100 8.46 -17.64 -10.61
C LYS A 100 8.03 -16.19 -10.74
N ILE A 101 7.06 -15.73 -9.94
CA ILE A 101 6.65 -14.32 -9.89
C ILE A 101 7.82 -13.41 -9.49
N GLN A 102 8.62 -13.81 -8.49
CA GLN A 102 9.76 -13.01 -8.04
C GLN A 102 10.90 -12.93 -9.06
N GLU A 103 10.94 -13.82 -10.06
CA GLU A 103 11.92 -13.83 -11.15
C GLU A 103 11.48 -12.92 -12.33
N LEU A 104 10.23 -12.45 -12.36
CA LEU A 104 9.73 -11.58 -13.41
C LEU A 104 10.18 -10.13 -13.20
N GLU A 105 10.36 -9.43 -14.31
CA GLU A 105 10.71 -8.02 -14.35
C GLU A 105 9.80 -7.33 -15.36
N PHE A 106 9.07 -6.32 -14.89
CA PHE A 106 8.19 -5.50 -15.73
C PHE A 106 8.50 -4.02 -15.51
N GLU A 107 8.17 -3.19 -16.49
CA GLU A 107 8.04 -1.74 -16.35
C GLU A 107 6.56 -1.40 -16.10
N ALA A 108 6.30 -0.62 -15.05
CA ALA A 108 4.98 -0.11 -14.74
C ALA A 108 4.95 1.40 -14.94
N GLU A 109 3.79 1.93 -15.33
CA GLU A 109 3.57 3.37 -15.51
C GLU A 109 2.25 3.75 -14.84
N TRP A 110 2.29 4.75 -13.97
CA TRP A 110 1.12 5.33 -13.33
C TRP A 110 1.27 6.85 -13.26
N ASN A 111 0.27 7.58 -13.77
CA ASN A 111 0.29 9.06 -13.83
C ASN A 111 1.60 9.62 -14.42
N ASP A 112 1.99 9.10 -15.59
CA ASP A 112 3.22 9.44 -16.32
C ASP A 112 4.54 9.14 -15.55
N GLU A 113 4.45 8.49 -14.38
CA GLU A 113 5.59 8.07 -13.57
C GLU A 113 5.89 6.59 -13.83
N LYS A 114 7.06 6.34 -14.41
CA LYS A 114 7.57 4.99 -14.67
C LYS A 114 8.35 4.45 -13.49
N PHE A 115 8.11 3.20 -13.15
CA PHE A 115 8.85 2.52 -12.09
C PHE A 115 9.09 1.04 -12.42
N PRO A 116 10.26 0.50 -12.05
CA PRO A 116 10.54 -0.91 -12.21
C PRO A 116 9.69 -1.74 -11.25
N PHE A 117 8.98 -2.72 -11.80
CA PHE A 117 8.24 -3.72 -11.04
C PHE A 117 9.07 -5.01 -10.99
N VAL A 118 9.99 -5.04 -10.02
CA VAL A 118 10.92 -6.16 -9.80
C VAL A 118 11.09 -6.42 -8.31
N PHE A 119 11.08 -7.68 -7.92
CA PHE A 119 11.14 -8.10 -6.52
C PHE A 119 12.57 -8.28 -6.02
N ASN A 120 12.78 -8.00 -4.73
CA ASN A 120 14.01 -8.24 -3.99
C ASN A 120 15.28 -7.59 -4.59
N LYS A 121 15.12 -6.55 -5.40
CA LYS A 121 16.20 -5.69 -5.90
C LYS A 121 16.11 -4.30 -5.27
N ILE A 122 17.27 -3.66 -5.12
CA ILE A 122 17.35 -2.25 -4.71
C ILE A 122 16.84 -1.40 -5.87
N LEU A 123 15.81 -0.59 -5.59
CA LEU A 123 15.16 0.29 -6.58
C LEU A 123 15.74 1.70 -6.57
N ASP A 124 16.54 2.05 -5.56
CA ASP A 124 17.21 3.34 -5.48
C ASP A 124 18.17 3.54 -6.65
N ASN A 125 18.23 4.79 -7.14
CA ASN A 125 19.21 5.15 -8.15
C ASN A 125 20.66 4.95 -7.63
N PRO A 126 21.65 4.80 -8.52
CA PRO A 126 23.03 4.48 -8.13
C PRO A 126 23.67 5.49 -7.16
N THR A 127 23.28 6.76 -7.24
CA THR A 127 23.80 7.82 -6.38
C THR A 127 23.24 7.69 -4.95
N ILE A 128 21.92 7.49 -4.82
CA ILE A 128 21.25 7.26 -3.55
C ILE A 128 21.76 5.97 -2.92
N ASN A 129 21.92 4.89 -3.69
CA ASN A 129 22.45 3.62 -3.19
C ASN A 129 23.87 3.79 -2.59
N LYS A 130 24.75 4.61 -3.21
CA LYS A 130 26.07 4.93 -2.62
C LYS A 130 25.96 5.66 -1.28
N ILE A 131 24.99 6.57 -1.14
CA ILE A 131 24.75 7.29 0.11
C ILE A 131 24.18 6.33 1.16
N ASN A 132 23.17 5.53 0.80
CA ASN A 132 22.54 4.54 1.67
C ASN A 132 23.57 3.56 2.24
N LYS A 133 24.48 3.05 1.40
CA LYS A 133 25.61 2.20 1.86
C LYS A 133 26.52 2.87 2.89
N ARG A 134 26.79 4.18 2.75
CA ARG A 134 27.60 4.93 3.73
C ARG A 134 26.88 5.12 5.05
N LEU A 135 25.56 5.21 5.03
CA LEU A 135 24.72 5.44 6.19
C LEU A 135 24.14 4.15 6.80
N ASN A 136 24.51 2.98 6.27
CA ASN A 136 23.95 1.68 6.65
C ASN A 136 22.40 1.62 6.54
N ILE A 137 21.90 2.20 5.45
CA ILE A 137 20.48 2.26 5.10
C ILE A 137 20.22 1.23 4.00
N GLU A 138 19.17 0.41 4.14
CA GLU A 138 18.85 -0.65 3.17
C GLU A 138 18.32 -0.09 1.85
N GLY A 139 17.55 1.01 1.90
CA GLY A 139 16.94 1.61 0.74
C GLY A 139 15.57 1.04 0.40
N GLN A 140 15.16 1.23 -0.85
CA GLN A 140 13.84 0.83 -1.36
C GLN A 140 13.88 -0.52 -2.07
N LYS A 141 12.91 -1.39 -1.77
CA LYS A 141 12.71 -2.66 -2.47
C LYS A 141 11.24 -3.09 -2.48
N LEU A 142 10.85 -3.84 -3.52
CA LEU A 142 9.58 -4.57 -3.53
C LEU A 142 9.76 -5.97 -2.97
N VAL A 143 8.87 -6.37 -2.07
CA VAL A 143 8.78 -7.72 -1.51
C VAL A 143 7.44 -8.32 -1.91
N LEU A 144 7.45 -9.58 -2.36
CA LEU A 144 6.22 -10.30 -2.69
C LEU A 144 5.60 -10.81 -1.40
N GLU A 145 4.43 -10.29 -1.03
CA GLU A 145 3.66 -10.73 0.13
C GLU A 145 2.35 -11.40 -0.31
N LYS A 146 1.77 -12.23 0.56
CA LYS A 146 0.49 -12.91 0.28
C LYS A 146 -0.44 -12.83 1.46
N LEU A 147 -1.69 -12.41 1.21
CA LEU A 147 -2.77 -12.39 2.19
C LEU A 147 -4.06 -12.89 1.54
N GLN A 148 -4.73 -13.87 2.16
CA GLN A 148 -6.03 -14.42 1.71
C GLN A 148 -6.08 -14.80 0.21
N GLY A 149 -4.96 -15.30 -0.33
CA GLY A 149 -4.86 -15.71 -1.74
C GLY A 149 -4.50 -14.59 -2.71
N THR A 150 -4.45 -13.33 -2.26
CA THR A 150 -3.98 -12.19 -3.04
C THR A 150 -2.48 -11.99 -2.83
N TYR A 151 -1.74 -11.83 -3.92
CA TYR A 151 -0.37 -11.38 -3.92
C TYR A 151 -0.30 -9.86 -3.93
N PHE A 152 0.69 -9.32 -3.22
CA PHE A 152 0.98 -7.90 -3.16
C PHE A 152 2.46 -7.65 -3.44
N ALA A 153 2.73 -6.58 -4.16
CA ALA A 153 4.05 -5.98 -4.24
C ALA A 153 4.15 -4.90 -3.16
N SER A 154 4.77 -5.28 -2.05
CA SER A 154 4.92 -4.43 -0.88
C SER A 154 6.19 -3.61 -1.01
N MET A 155 6.05 -2.29 -1.05
CA MET A 155 7.20 -1.39 -1.01
C MET A 155 7.72 -1.31 0.42
N TYR A 156 8.99 -1.65 0.58
CA TYR A 156 9.73 -1.47 1.81
C TYR A 156 10.74 -0.34 1.64
N GLU A 157 10.77 0.57 2.61
CA GLU A 157 11.73 1.66 2.72
C GLU A 157 12.48 1.46 4.04
N ASN A 158 13.76 1.12 3.97
CA ASN A 158 14.62 0.94 5.15
C ASN A 158 14.11 -0.11 6.16
N GLY A 159 13.53 -1.18 5.65
CA GLY A 159 12.99 -2.29 6.46
C GLY A 159 11.54 -2.11 6.90
N GLU A 160 10.94 -0.94 6.68
CA GLU A 160 9.55 -0.64 7.01
C GLU A 160 8.66 -0.67 5.77
N ARG A 161 7.46 -1.27 5.88
CA ARG A 161 6.50 -1.33 4.79
C ARG A 161 5.85 0.04 4.60
N SER A 162 6.05 0.68 3.44
CA SER A 162 5.50 2.01 3.15
C SER A 162 4.24 1.97 2.27
N THR A 163 4.10 0.98 1.39
CA THR A 163 2.96 0.90 0.45
C THR A 163 2.67 -0.55 0.08
N LEU A 164 1.41 -0.84 -0.24
CA LEU A 164 0.95 -2.16 -0.64
C LEU A 164 0.24 -2.08 -2.01
N ILE A 165 0.85 -2.66 -3.05
CA ILE A 165 0.26 -2.69 -4.40
C ILE A 165 -0.31 -4.08 -4.64
N GLY A 166 -1.62 -4.18 -4.88
CA GLY A 166 -2.28 -5.45 -5.13
C GLY A 166 -2.00 -5.98 -6.54
N ILE A 167 -1.85 -7.30 -6.66
CA ILE A 167 -1.68 -7.98 -7.95
C ILE A 167 -2.98 -8.70 -8.29
N LYS A 168 -3.72 -8.20 -9.28
CA LYS A 168 -4.99 -8.79 -9.72
C LYS A 168 -4.78 -10.02 -10.59
N GLU A 169 -3.83 -9.94 -11.52
CA GLU A 169 -3.48 -10.97 -12.49
C GLU A 169 -1.99 -10.86 -12.79
N ILE A 170 -1.32 -12.00 -12.96
CA ILE A 170 0.09 -12.03 -13.36
C ILE A 170 0.41 -13.31 -14.13
N ASP A 171 1.09 -13.14 -15.26
CA ASP A 171 1.64 -14.19 -16.10
C ASP A 171 3.06 -13.82 -16.53
N GLU A 172 3.63 -14.50 -17.53
CA GLU A 172 5.01 -14.24 -17.98
C GLU A 172 5.15 -12.97 -18.83
N GLU A 173 4.03 -12.38 -19.31
CA GLU A 173 4.02 -11.24 -20.22
C GLU A 173 3.61 -9.93 -19.53
N LYS A 174 2.81 -10.00 -18.47
CA LYS A 174 2.27 -8.81 -17.80
C LYS A 174 1.87 -9.06 -16.34
N ALA A 175 1.74 -7.95 -15.61
CA ALA A 175 1.04 -7.89 -14.33
C ALA A 175 -0.05 -6.82 -14.34
N ILE A 176 -1.24 -7.14 -13.85
CA ILE A 176 -2.32 -6.17 -13.62
C ILE A 176 -2.29 -5.77 -12.15
N LEU A 177 -1.94 -4.51 -11.89
CA LEU A 177 -1.73 -3.96 -10.55
C LEU A 177 -2.91 -3.08 -10.14
N PHE A 178 -3.28 -3.08 -8.87
CA PHE A 178 -4.38 -2.29 -8.32
C PHE A 178 -4.06 -1.69 -6.94
N GLY A 179 -4.91 -0.77 -6.48
CA GLY A 179 -4.76 -0.12 -5.17
C GLY A 179 -4.22 1.31 -5.26
N PHE A 180 -4.20 1.89 -6.47
CA PHE A 180 -3.76 3.27 -6.66
C PHE A 180 -4.79 4.27 -6.10
N PRO A 181 -4.34 5.41 -5.54
CA PRO A 181 -5.22 6.38 -4.88
C PRO A 181 -6.07 7.18 -5.86
N GLU A 182 -5.61 7.31 -7.12
CA GLU A 182 -6.26 8.10 -8.17
C GLU A 182 -6.43 7.28 -9.45
N THR A 183 -7.27 7.78 -10.36
CA THR A 183 -7.45 7.17 -11.68
C THR A 183 -6.18 7.31 -12.52
N PRO A 184 -5.71 6.26 -13.18
CA PRO A 184 -6.32 4.93 -13.23
C PRO A 184 -6.06 4.12 -11.94
N TYR A 185 -7.12 3.59 -11.32
CA TYR A 185 -7.03 2.80 -10.08
C TYR A 185 -6.36 1.43 -10.26
N GLN A 186 -6.11 1.06 -11.52
CA GLN A 186 -5.49 -0.18 -11.94
C GLN A 186 -4.61 0.11 -13.17
N ILE A 187 -3.41 -0.47 -13.21
CA ILE A 187 -2.48 -0.34 -14.33
C ILE A 187 -2.04 -1.72 -14.83
N THR A 188 -1.41 -1.74 -16.00
CA THR A 188 -0.73 -2.93 -16.53
C THR A 188 0.76 -2.66 -16.58
N ALA A 189 1.55 -3.52 -15.94
CA ALA A 189 3.00 -3.58 -16.08
C ALA A 189 3.36 -4.63 -17.14
N LYS A 190 4.36 -4.35 -17.96
CA LYS A 190 4.84 -5.21 -19.06
C LYS A 190 6.35 -5.19 -19.19
#